data_AF-A0AAJ1D307-F1
#
_entry.id   AF-A0AAJ1D307-F1
#
_cell.length_a   1.000
_cell.length_b   1.000
_cell.length_c   1.000
_cell.angle_alpha   90.00
_cell.angle_beta   90.00
_cell.angle_gamma   90.00
#
_symmetry.space_group_name_H-M   'P 1'
#
loop_
_entity.id
_entity.type
_entity.pdbx_description
1 polymer ?
#
loop_
_entity_poly.entity_id
_entity_poly.type
_entity_poly.pdbx_seq_one_letter_code
_entity_poly.pdbx_strand_id
1 'polypeptide(L)'
;MDNRALLSVLFQVYPNTLFGYWIWNSLLRQYPVSTVAPLSLLVPVFGILGSMMIFGEHISPQKILALLLIIIGLTMGLYGQRLVQRVQSLPRKC
;
A
#
# COMPACT_ATOMS: atom_id res chain seq x y z
N MET A 1 35.29 -8.65 -0.64
CA MET A 1 34.10 -7.79 -0.42
C MET A 1 33.56 -7.43 -1.78
N ASP A 2 32.45 -8.04 -2.17
CA ASP A 2 31.91 -7.89 -3.52
C ASP A 2 31.28 -6.51 -3.68
N ASN A 3 31.91 -5.64 -4.47
CA ASN A 3 31.46 -4.26 -4.69
C ASN A 3 30.02 -4.19 -5.23
N ARG A 4 29.57 -5.23 -5.94
CA ARG A 4 28.20 -5.38 -6.43
C ARG A 4 27.20 -5.58 -5.30
N ALA A 5 27.54 -6.40 -4.29
CA ALA A 5 26.69 -6.61 -3.13
C ALA A 5 26.56 -5.32 -2.32
N LEU A 6 27.66 -4.56 -2.19
CA LEU A 6 27.64 -3.25 -1.56
C LEU A 6 26.65 -2.31 -2.26
N LEU A 7 26.73 -2.19 -3.60
CA LEU A 7 25.83 -1.34 -4.37
C LEU A 7 24.35 -1.75 -4.26
N SER A 8 24.04 -3.06 -4.29
CA SER A 8 22.67 -3.55 -4.11
C SER A 8 22.10 -3.18 -2.75
N VAL A 9 22.89 -3.35 -1.68
CA VAL A 9 22.46 -2.99 -0.32
C VAL A 9 22.29 -1.48 -0.18
N LEU A 10 23.22 -0.68 -0.71
CA LEU A 10 23.08 0.79 -0.70
C LEU A 10 21.80 1.22 -1.43
N PHE A 11 21.54 0.68 -2.62
CA PHE A 11 20.31 0.99 -3.36
C PHE A 11 19.05 0.54 -2.62
N GLN A 12 19.06 -0.57 -1.90
CA GLN A 12 17.90 -0.99 -1.12
C GLN A 12 17.67 -0.11 0.10
N VAL A 13 18.73 0.29 0.79
CA VAL A 13 18.63 1.03 2.06
C VAL A 13 18.29 2.50 1.84
N TYR A 14 18.93 3.19 0.88
CA TYR A 14 18.77 4.63 0.73
C TYR A 14 17.43 5.03 0.05
N PRO A 15 17.20 4.76 -1.25
CA PRO A 15 15.98 5.20 -1.92
C PRO A 15 14.74 4.38 -1.57
N ASN A 16 14.85 3.08 -1.31
CA ASN A 16 13.67 2.27 -1.00
C ASN A 16 13.26 2.40 0.48
N THR A 17 14.20 2.19 1.42
CA THR A 17 13.88 2.20 2.86
C THR A 17 13.91 3.60 3.47
N LEU A 18 15.03 4.32 3.41
CA LEU A 18 15.20 5.59 4.11
C LEU A 18 14.27 6.68 3.56
N PHE A 19 14.25 6.85 2.24
CA PHE A 19 13.36 7.82 1.59
C PHE A 19 11.89 7.45 1.73
N GLY A 20 11.54 6.17 1.59
CA GLY A 20 10.18 5.67 1.81
C GLY A 20 9.67 5.95 3.24
N TYR A 21 10.48 5.65 4.25
CA TYR A 21 10.13 5.94 5.64
C TYR A 21 10.07 7.42 5.96
N TRP A 22 10.96 8.22 5.36
CA TRP A 22 10.93 9.67 5.53
C TRP A 22 9.62 10.27 5.00
N ILE A 23 9.18 9.87 3.80
CA ILE A 23 7.88 10.25 3.24
C ILE A 23 6.75 9.78 4.16
N TRP A 24 6.73 8.49 4.53
CA TRP A 24 5.67 7.93 5.36
C TRP A 24 5.53 8.65 6.71
N ASN A 25 6.66 8.91 7.37
CA ASN A 25 6.69 9.62 8.66
C ASN A 25 6.28 11.09 8.50
N SER A 26 6.73 11.76 7.43
CA SER A 26 6.29 13.13 7.13
C SER A 26 4.79 13.22 6.88
N LEU A 27 4.22 12.26 6.13
CA LEU A 27 2.77 12.20 5.90
C LEU A 27 2.00 11.92 7.18
N LEU A 28 2.47 11.00 8.04
CA LEU A 28 1.84 10.72 9.33
C LEU A 28 1.88 11.91 10.31
N ARG A 29 2.90 12.77 10.21
CA ARG A 29 2.97 14.01 11.00
C ARG A 29 1.96 15.07 10.55
N GLN A 30 1.58 15.09 9.27
CA GLN A 30 0.66 16.09 8.70
C GLN A 30 -0.78 15.58 8.54
N TYR A 31 -1.00 14.27 8.38
CA TYR A 31 -2.31 13.68 8.12
C TYR A 31 -2.65 12.53 9.09
N PRO A 32 -3.91 12.44 9.56
CA PRO A 32 -4.34 11.32 10.40
C PRO A 32 -4.19 9.99 9.67
N VAL A 33 -3.92 8.91 10.41
CA VAL A 33 -3.62 7.54 9.89
C VAL A 33 -4.64 7.07 8.85
N SER A 34 -5.91 7.48 8.99
CA SER A 34 -6.99 7.14 8.06
C SER A 34 -6.83 7.71 6.65
N THR A 35 -6.08 8.80 6.48
CA THR A 35 -5.82 9.45 5.18
C THR A 35 -4.63 8.84 4.44
N VAL A 36 -3.69 8.21 5.16
CA VAL A 36 -2.53 7.53 4.56
C VAL A 36 -2.80 6.06 4.25
N ALA A 37 -3.84 5.46 4.83
CA ALA A 37 -4.24 4.08 4.55
C ALA A 37 -4.54 3.78 3.06
N PRO A 38 -5.16 4.68 2.27
CA PRO A 38 -5.34 4.50 0.82
C PRO A 38 -4.03 4.43 0.04
N LEU A 39 -2.92 4.94 0.58
CA LEU A 39 -1.62 4.92 -0.09
C LEU A 39 -1.12 3.47 -0.25
N SER A 40 -1.43 2.60 0.71
CA SER A 40 -1.19 1.16 0.62
C SER A 40 -2.06 0.45 -0.43
N LEU A 41 -3.26 0.99 -0.74
CA LEU A 41 -4.09 0.48 -1.84
C LEU A 41 -3.50 0.79 -3.21
N LEU A 42 -2.78 1.90 -3.31
CA LEU A 42 -2.14 2.34 -4.54
C LEU A 42 -0.99 1.41 -4.93
N VAL A 43 -0.31 0.77 -3.97
CA VAL A 43 0.82 -0.14 -4.21
C VAL A 43 0.51 -1.23 -5.25
N PRO A 44 -0.53 -2.08 -5.09
CA PRO A 44 -0.85 -3.10 -6.09
C PRO A 44 -1.26 -2.52 -7.45
N VAL A 45 -1.93 -1.36 -7.47
CA VAL A 45 -2.32 -0.68 -8.72
C VAL A 45 -1.07 -0.21 -9.48
N PHE A 46 -0.15 0.47 -8.80
CA PHE A 46 1.13 0.87 -9.39
C PHE A 46 2.01 -0.31 -9.75
N GLY A 47 1.95 -1.41 -9.00
CA GLY A 47 2.66 -2.65 -9.33
C GLY A 47 2.21 -3.23 -10.68
N ILE A 48 0.90 -3.27 -10.94
CA ILE A 48 0.36 -3.75 -12.22
C ILE A 48 0.60 -2.75 -13.35
N LEU A 49 0.40 -1.46 -13.11
CA LEU A 49 0.69 -0.41 -14.10
C LEU A 49 2.18 -0.40 -14.49
N GLY A 50 3.06 -0.49 -13.50
CA GLY A 50 4.51 -0.58 -13.71
C GLY A 50 4.89 -1.87 -14.44
N SER A 51 4.26 -3.00 -14.11
CA SER A 51 4.44 -4.25 -14.86
C SER A 51 4.05 -4.08 -16.34
N MET A 52 2.90 -3.45 -16.62
CA MET A 52 2.47 -3.18 -18.00
C MET A 52 3.45 -2.25 -18.74
N MET A 53 3.90 -1.19 -18.08
CA MET A 53 4.74 -0.16 -18.70
C MET A 53 6.21 -0.60 -18.89
N ILE A 54 6.77 -1.35 -17.93
CA ILE A 54 8.17 -1.79 -17.94
C ILE A 54 8.34 -3.07 -18.75
N PHE A 55 7.47 -4.07 -18.56
CA PHE A 55 7.59 -5.37 -19.24
C PHE A 55 6.85 -5.39 -20.58
N GLY A 56 5.95 -4.45 -20.85
CA GLY A 56 5.19 -4.39 -22.10
C GLY A 56 4.21 -5.56 -22.30
N GLU A 57 4.06 -6.45 -21.31
CA GLU A 57 3.15 -7.58 -21.39
C GLU A 57 1.70 -7.12 -21.36
N HIS A 58 0.88 -7.67 -22.26
CA HIS A 58 -0.57 -7.53 -22.16
C HIS A 58 -1.05 -8.17 -20.87
N ILE A 59 -1.73 -7.37 -20.05
CA ILE A 59 -2.31 -7.81 -18.79
C ILE A 59 -3.35 -8.88 -19.09
N SER A 60 -3.02 -10.13 -18.74
CA SER A 60 -3.97 -11.25 -18.81
C SER A 60 -5.22 -10.92 -18.00
N PRO A 61 -6.43 -11.29 -18.46
CA PRO A 61 -7.68 -11.04 -17.73
C PRO A 61 -7.65 -11.60 -16.30
N GLN A 62 -6.84 -12.63 -16.03
CA GLN A 62 -6.62 -13.16 -14.67
C GLN A 62 -5.97 -12.14 -13.72
N LYS A 63 -5.01 -11.34 -14.20
CA LYS A 63 -4.35 -10.28 -13.41
C LYS A 63 -5.35 -9.16 -13.06
N ILE A 64 -6.29 -8.86 -13.97
CA ILE A 64 -7.38 -7.91 -13.72
C ILE A 64 -8.33 -8.44 -12.65
N LEU A 65 -8.71 -9.72 -12.73
CA LEU A 65 -9.58 -10.34 -11.73
C LEU A 65 -8.92 -10.33 -10.33
N ALA A 66 -7.62 -10.62 -10.26
CA ALA A 66 -6.85 -10.53 -9.02
C ALA A 66 -6.83 -9.10 -8.47
N LEU A 67 -6.61 -8.10 -9.32
CA LEU A 67 -6.64 -6.68 -8.93
C LEU A 67 -8.00 -6.29 -8.35
N LEU A 68 -9.10 -6.69 -9.01
CA LEU A 68 -10.46 -6.44 -8.52
C LEU A 68 -10.69 -7.09 -7.16
N LEU A 69 -10.27 -8.35 -6.99
CA LEU A 69 -10.42 -9.07 -5.72
C LEU A 69 -9.65 -8.37 -4.58
N ILE A 70 -8.44 -7.88 -4.86
CA ILE A 70 -7.62 -7.12 -3.91
C ILE A 70 -8.32 -5.80 -3.55
N ILE A 71 -8.81 -5.04 -4.52
CA ILE A 71 -9.53 -3.78 -4.28
C ILE A 71 -10.78 -4.03 -3.44
N ILE A 72 -11.55 -5.08 -3.75
CA ILE A 72 -12.74 -5.46 -2.97
C ILE A 72 -12.35 -5.81 -1.53
N GLY A 73 -11.40 -6.72 -1.31
CA GLY A 73 -10.98 -7.10 0.04
C GLY A 73 -10.47 -5.92 0.86
N LEU A 74 -9.67 -5.04 0.25
CA LEU A 74 -9.11 -3.89 0.94
C LEU A 74 -10.13 -2.78 1.21
N THR A 75 -11.04 -2.50 0.28
CA THR A 75 -12.15 -1.57 0.51
C THR A 75 -13.02 -2.06 1.66
N MET A 76 -13.40 -3.34 1.67
CA MET A 76 -14.16 -3.90 2.80
C MET A 76 -13.40 -3.80 4.13
N GLY A 77 -12.08 -4.01 4.14
CA GLY A 77 -11.24 -3.82 5.32
C GLY A 77 -11.18 -2.37 5.81
N LEU A 78 -11.02 -1.40 4.89
CA LEU A 78 -10.94 0.03 5.20
C LEU A 78 -12.27 0.61 5.69
N TYR A 79 -13.39 0.28 5.04
CA TYR A 79 -14.72 0.72 5.46
C TYR A 79 -15.21 -0.05 6.70
N GLY A 80 -14.76 -1.29 6.88
CA GLY A 80 -15.07 -2.12 8.04
C GLY A 80 -14.64 -1.48 9.37
N GLN A 81 -13.45 -0.85 9.43
CA GLN A 81 -13.02 -0.16 10.65
C GLN A 81 -13.95 1.01 11.04
N ARG A 82 -14.47 1.76 10.07
CA ARG A 82 -15.44 2.85 10.33
C ARG A 82 -16.78 2.32 10.81
N LEU A 83 -17.24 1.19 10.27
CA LEU A 83 -18.47 0.53 10.68
C LEU A 83 -18.35 -0.08 12.10
N VAL A 84 -17.23 -0.75 12.40
CA VAL A 84 -16.96 -1.33 13.72
C VAL A 84 -16.85 -0.24 14.79
N GLN A 85 -16.20 0.88 14.50
CA GLN A 85 -16.15 2.02 15.43
C GLN A 85 -17.53 2.62 15.70
N ARG A 86 -18.38 2.75 14.68
CA ARG A 86 -19.78 3.19 14.86
C ARG A 86 -20.58 2.23 15.73
N VAL A 87 -20.42 0.92 15.54
CA VAL A 87 -21.10 -0.10 16.34
C VAL A 87 -20.59 -0.12 17.78
N GLN A 88 -19.31 0.15 18.03
CA GLN A 88 -18.74 0.23 19.39
C GLN A 88 -19.08 1.53 20.14
N SER A 89 -19.38 2.62 19.42
CA SER A 89 -19.88 3.86 20.05
C SER A 89 -21.31 3.76 20.58
N LEU A 90 -22.01 2.65 20.33
CA LEU A 90 -23.27 2.37 21.00
C LEU A 90 -22.96 2.01 22.46
N PRO A 91 -23.49 2.78 23.43
CA PRO A 91 -23.27 2.50 24.84
C PRO A 91 -23.76 1.07 25.12
N ARG A 92 -22.84 0.21 25.55
CA ARG A 92 -23.18 -1.04 26.24
C ARG A 92 -24.10 -0.65 27.40
N LYS A 93 -25.41 -0.76 27.22
CA LYS A 93 -26.34 -0.79 28.35
C LYS A 93 -25.96 -2.03 29.16
N CYS A 94 -25.52 -1.81 30.40
CA CYS A 94 -25.57 -2.80 31.47
C CYS A 94 -26.99 -3.37 31.60
#